data_AF-A0A2D5H5J7-F1
#
_entry.id   AF-A0A2D5H5J7-F1
#
_cell.length_a   1.000
_cell.length_b   1.000
_cell.length_c   1.000
_cell.angle_alpha   90.00
_cell.angle_beta   90.00
_cell.angle_gamma   90.00
#
_symmetry.space_group_name_H-M   'P 1'
#
loop_
_entity.id
_entity.type
_entity.pdbx_description
1 polymer ?
#
loop_
_entity_poly.entity_id
_entity_poly.type
_entity_poly.pdbx_seq_one_letter_code
_entity_poly.pdbx_strand_id
1 'polypeptide(L)' 'FATSIQGIDFLEGSFDRYLLQQNIIKEDLSFQWGGRAPALMGPGLSITVDEEQIQKFKEHELILI' A
#
# COMPACT_ATOMS: atom_id res chain seq x y z
N PHE A 1 -12.71 -2.79 0.74
CA PHE A 1 -13.59 -2.03 1.65
C PHE A 1 -14.34 -0.93 0.92
N ALA A 2 -13.66 0.12 0.43
CA ALA A 2 -14.34 1.22 -0.27
C ALA A 2 -15.14 0.78 -1.50
N THR A 3 -14.71 -0.31 -2.15
CA THR A 3 -15.36 -0.90 -3.33
C THR A 3 -16.65 -1.66 -3.02
N SER A 4 -16.97 -1.92 -1.74
CA SER A 4 -18.15 -2.67 -1.32
C SER A 4 -19.23 -1.82 -0.64
N ILE A 5 -19.05 -0.50 -0.55
CA ILE A 5 -19.97 0.42 0.11
C ILE A 5 -20.38 1.52 -0.87
N GLN A 6 -21.67 1.85 -0.91
CA GLN A 6 -22.20 2.97 -1.72
C GLN A 6 -22.31 4.25 -0.88
N GLY A 7 -22.36 5.41 -1.54
CA GLY A 7 -22.59 6.70 -0.88
C GLY A 7 -21.37 7.25 -0.12
N ILE A 8 -20.15 6.88 -0.53
CA ILE A 8 -18.92 7.48 -0.01
C ILE A 8 -18.70 8.82 -0.71
N ASP A 9 -18.74 9.92 0.05
CA ASP A 9 -18.50 11.27 -0.47
C ASP A 9 -17.01 11.57 -0.71
N PHE A 10 -16.14 10.99 0.13
CA PHE A 10 -14.70 11.21 0.08
C PHE A 10 -13.94 9.89 0.22
N LEU A 11 -13.00 9.66 -0.69
CA LEU A 11 -12.12 8.50 -0.66
C LEU A 11 -10.67 8.97 -0.72
N GLU A 12 -9.87 8.53 0.24
CA GLU A 12 -8.44 8.76 0.28
C GLU A 12 -7.68 7.54 -0.25
N GLY A 13 -6.58 7.81 -0.94
CA GLY A 13 -5.68 6.81 -1.49
C GLY A 13 -4.27 6.94 -0.98
N SER A 14 -3.44 5.96 -1.33
CA SER A 14 -2.00 6.11 -1.10
C SER A 14 -1.40 7.11 -2.09
N PHE A 15 -0.52 7.98 -1.59
CA PHE A 15 0.34 8.86 -2.40
C PHE A 15 1.82 8.49 -2.26
N ASP A 16 2.09 7.30 -1.73
CA ASP A 16 3.41 6.73 -1.46
C ASP A 16 4.37 6.81 -2.64
N ARG A 17 3.93 6.51 -3.86
CA ARG A 17 4.76 6.53 -5.08
C ARG A 17 5.40 7.89 -5.36
N TYR A 18 4.76 8.96 -4.91
CA TYR A 18 5.23 10.33 -5.15
C TYR A 18 5.95 10.93 -3.95
N LEU A 19 5.65 10.45 -2.74
CA LEU A 19 6.24 10.96 -1.50
C LEU A 19 7.45 10.16 -1.04
N LEU A 20 7.47 8.87 -1.31
CA LEU A 20 8.51 7.96 -0.87
C LEU A 20 9.51 7.72 -2.00
N GLN A 21 10.80 7.74 -1.65
CA GLN A 21 11.86 7.37 -2.58
C GLN A 21 11.87 5.85 -2.86
N GLN A 22 11.44 5.05 -1.89
CA GLN A 22 11.43 3.59 -1.90
C GLN A 22 10.18 3.11 -1.15
N ASN A 23 9.43 2.17 -1.74
CA ASN A 23 8.24 1.59 -1.13
C ASN A 23 8.54 0.19 -0.58
N ILE A 24 7.76 -0.25 0.41
CA ILE A 24 7.89 -1.56 1.08
C ILE A 24 6.80 -2.54 0.63
N ILE A 25 5.96 -2.16 -0.32
CA ILE A 25 4.98 -3.01 -0.97
C ILE A 25 5.26 -3.07 -2.47
N LYS A 26 4.83 -4.16 -3.12
CA LYS A 26 5.08 -4.39 -4.56
C LYS A 26 4.01 -3.77 -5.45
N GLU A 27 2.80 -3.63 -4.93
CA GLU A 27 1.65 -3.11 -5.65
C GLU A 27 1.64 -1.58 -5.69
N ASP A 28 1.17 -1.01 -6.80
CA ASP A 28 0.89 0.43 -6.90
C ASP A 28 -0.54 0.71 -6.43
N LEU A 29 -0.65 1.35 -5.26
CA LEU A 29 -1.93 1.77 -4.68
C LEU A 29 -2.32 3.21 -5.04
N SER A 30 -1.56 3.86 -5.91
CA SER A 30 -1.78 5.25 -6.30
C SER A 30 -3.12 5.41 -7.01
N PHE A 31 -3.80 6.51 -6.70
CA PHE A 31 -4.93 6.95 -7.49
C PHE A 31 -4.43 7.38 -8.86
N GLN A 32 -5.02 6.80 -9.88
CA GLN A 32 -4.72 7.08 -11.27
C GLN A 32 -5.55 8.29 -11.75
N TRP A 33 -5.55 8.51 -13.06
CA TRP A 33 -6.24 9.63 -13.67
C TRP A 33 -7.71 9.73 -13.23
N GLY A 34 -8.13 10.94 -12.88
CA GLY A 34 -9.48 11.21 -12.36
C GLY A 34 -9.71 10.78 -10.91
N GLY A 35 -8.65 10.51 -10.13
CA GLY A 35 -8.78 10.15 -8.73
C GLY A 35 -9.38 8.76 -8.53
N ARG A 36 -9.00 7.80 -9.39
CA ARG A 36 -9.54 6.44 -9.38
C ARG A 36 -8.45 5.42 -9.10
N ALA A 37 -8.71 4.49 -8.19
CA ALA A 37 -7.88 3.33 -7.96
C ALA A 37 -8.69 2.04 -8.23
N PRO A 38 -8.05 1.00 -8.82
CA PRO A 38 -8.72 -0.28 -9.01
C PRO A 38 -9.02 -0.95 -7.67
N ALA A 39 -10.02 -1.83 -7.66
CA ALA A 39 -10.26 -2.71 -6.52
C ALA A 39 -9.09 -3.67 -6.35
N LEU A 40 -8.54 -3.77 -5.14
CA LEU A 40 -7.58 -4.81 -4.83
C LEU A 40 -8.29 -6.16 -4.76
N MET A 41 -7.76 -7.13 -5.51
CA MET A 41 -8.36 -8.45 -5.70
C MET A 41 -7.54 -9.49 -4.96
N GLY A 42 -8.17 -10.21 -4.03
CA GLY A 42 -7.50 -11.24 -3.25
C GLY A 42 -7.92 -11.25 -1.78
N PRO A 43 -7.40 -12.19 -0.99
CA PRO A 43 -7.66 -12.24 0.45
C PRO A 43 -6.94 -11.10 1.19
N GLY A 44 -7.49 -10.71 2.34
CA GLY A 44 -6.89 -9.70 3.22
C GLY A 44 -6.79 -8.33 2.56
N LEU A 45 -5.63 -7.68 2.71
CA LEU A 45 -5.36 -6.37 2.11
C LEU A 45 -4.97 -6.46 0.63
N SER A 46 -4.74 -7.66 0.09
CA SER A 46 -4.35 -7.86 -1.32
C SER A 46 -3.11 -7.06 -1.72
N ILE A 47 -2.13 -7.01 -0.81
CA ILE A 47 -0.81 -6.40 -1.00
C ILE A 47 0.29 -7.40 -0.61
N THR A 48 1.43 -7.27 -1.25
CA THR A 48 2.62 -8.09 -1.06
C THR A 48 3.72 -7.21 -0.50
N VAL A 49 4.21 -7.57 0.68
CA VAL A 49 5.35 -6.91 1.31
C VAL A 49 6.64 -7.22 0.53
N ASP A 50 7.46 -6.21 0.31
CA ASP A 50 8.82 -6.34 -0.18
C ASP A 50 9.79 -6.51 0.99
N GLU A 51 10.02 -7.77 1.36
CA GLU A 51 10.92 -8.15 2.45
C GLU A 51 12.34 -7.59 2.27
N GLU A 52 12.85 -7.54 1.04
CA GLU A 52 14.20 -7.03 0.78
C GLU A 52 14.29 -5.53 1.06
N GLN A 53 13.25 -4.76 0.73
CA GLN A 53 13.19 -3.34 1.07
C GLN A 53 13.06 -3.14 2.58
N ILE A 54 12.24 -3.95 3.26
CA ILE A 54 12.13 -3.90 4.72
C ILE A 54 13.49 -4.13 5.38
N GLN A 55 14.29 -5.11 4.93
CA GLN A 55 15.61 -5.34 5.53
C GLN A 55 16.52 -4.10 5.45
N LYS A 56 16.38 -3.26 4.42
CA LYS A 56 17.19 -2.03 4.26
C LYS A 56 16.78 -0.92 5.23
N PHE A 57 15.54 -0.94 5.70
CA PHE A 57 15.00 0.03 6.67
C PHE A 57 15.06 -0.45 8.12
N LYS A 58 15.49 -1.69 8.37
CA LYS A 58 15.69 -2.17 9.73
C LYS A 58 16.87 -1.42 10.36
N GLU A 59 16.59 -0.56 11.33
CA GLU A 59 17.63 0.05 12.15
C GLU A 59 18.16 -0.93 13.22
N HIS A 60 17.30 -1.82 13.73
CA HIS A 60 17.65 -2.80 14.76
C HIS A 60 16.89 -4.11 14.56
N GLU A 61 17.61 -5.22 14.41
CA GLU A 61 17.02 -6.57 14.46
C GLU A 61 17.12 -7.10 15.89
N LEU A 62 15.99 -7.13 16.60
CA LEU A 62 15.91 -7.73 17.92
C LEU A 62 15.97 -9.26 17.77
N ILE A 63 17.16 -9.81 17.96
CA ILE A 63 17.35 -11.26 18.13
C ILE A 63 16.89 -11.60 19.54
N LEU A 64 15.64 -12.08 19.66
CA LEU A 64 15.17 -12.72 20.88
C LEU A 64 15.79 -14.11 20.94
N ILE A 65 16.70 -14.28 21.91
CA ILE A 65 17.36 -15.55 22.29
C ILE A 65 16.43 -16.36 23.20
#